data_AF-A0A939Y062-F1
#
_entry.id   AF-A0A939Y062-F1
#
_cell.length_a   1.000
_cell.length_b   1.000
_cell.length_c   1.000
_cell.angle_alpha   90.00
_cell.angle_beta   90.00
_cell.angle_gamma   90.00
#
_symmetry.space_group_name_H-M   'P 1'
#
loop_
_entity.id
_entity.type
_entity.pdbx_description
1 polymer ?
#
loop_
_entity_poly.entity_id
_entity_poly.type
_entity_poly.pdbx_seq_one_letter_code
_entity_poly.pdbx_strand_id
1 'polypeptide(L)'
;MKKSIRYSFLLVAMLCSTQAIFAAEPTNYYNSALGKSDENLMNALKSIIHNHTEVSYTSGLLSAFKKADTDKDGYIIDIYSNCRYKPSDNGSSASHVGEGYNREHSFPRSWFGGEVAPMNTDVFHVYPTDIKVNSQRSNFPYGVCAKGTRLSYGNYVAKGKLGVCTYPGYSGTVFEPDDEYKGDLARTYFYMVTCYKDELPSWPGSDQLNYAGNRYKAFSTWTINMLMEWTRLDPVSDKEIKRNEAVYGIQGNRNPFIDHPELAEYIWGNMQGKCWNGTGEDIPATITSPVNGSIIDMGTVTVGNQKEYTINVKGEGLTTGLSLVMEDNEFFYVSQNTFTASEVNSGTSLTIGFATDDEGTYSNLITLSNEEVATSFTVTVTAIPEGGGPTPPPVVVGDSIMEDWEGCNTGGYWTDVVVGNAFMWEFTDAGIWGDPLRHGELVCRFGKSNCSAIEMAEDVEGGTSGISFWVASYGNDSNANLRIDFSTDHGASWTTLGDITAIKGILQHYTLDTDLTGAVRFRIVQTSGSRVNIDDITIYGRADVPQPVLKGDVNGDGEVNIADVNTLLNIILGGEADAATMVRADVNEDSEVNIADVNAVIDIILSH
;
A
#
# COMPACT_ATOMS: atom_id res chain seq x y z
N MET A 1 -53.41 -22.18 51.88
CA MET A 1 -53.47 -23.11 50.74
C MET A 1 -52.92 -22.39 49.51
N LYS A 2 -51.86 -22.95 48.90
CA LYS A 2 -51.27 -22.69 47.57
C LYS A 2 -50.58 -21.34 47.23
N LYS A 3 -49.29 -21.49 46.89
CA LYS A 3 -48.36 -20.60 46.16
C LYS A 3 -48.69 -20.56 44.66
N SER A 4 -48.29 -19.48 43.96
CA SER A 4 -47.73 -19.47 42.58
C SER A 4 -47.32 -18.02 42.24
N ILE A 5 -46.06 -17.60 42.16
CA ILE A 5 -44.98 -17.85 41.18
C ILE A 5 -45.31 -17.38 39.75
N ARG A 6 -44.66 -16.24 39.39
CA ARG A 6 -43.94 -15.81 38.15
C ARG A 6 -44.66 -15.92 36.80
N TYR A 7 -44.50 -14.92 35.92
CA TYR A 7 -43.50 -14.89 34.84
C TYR A 7 -43.54 -13.54 34.09
N SER A 8 -42.38 -12.89 34.00
CA SER A 8 -42.12 -11.70 33.20
C SER A 8 -42.06 -12.09 31.72
N PHE A 9 -42.77 -11.35 30.86
CA PHE A 9 -42.70 -11.49 29.41
C PHE A 9 -41.41 -10.84 28.88
N LEU A 10 -40.47 -11.69 28.42
CA LEU A 10 -39.31 -11.30 27.61
C LEU A 10 -39.75 -11.32 26.14
N LEU A 11 -39.70 -10.15 25.51
CA LEU A 11 -40.08 -9.92 24.12
C LEU A 11 -38.86 -10.26 23.24
N VAL A 12 -38.87 -11.45 22.63
CA VAL A 12 -37.87 -11.84 21.62
C VAL A 12 -38.32 -11.23 20.29
N ALA A 13 -37.65 -10.14 19.88
CA ALA A 13 -37.76 -9.60 18.53
C ALA A 13 -37.03 -10.55 17.57
N MET A 14 -37.81 -11.27 16.77
CA MET A 14 -37.33 -12.12 15.69
C MET A 14 -36.83 -11.21 14.55
N LEU A 15 -35.54 -10.92 14.51
CA LEU A 15 -34.90 -10.32 13.34
C LEU A 15 -34.94 -11.36 12.21
N CYS A 16 -35.89 -11.19 11.30
CA CYS A 16 -35.92 -11.90 10.03
C CYS A 16 -34.85 -11.26 9.13
N SER A 17 -33.60 -11.71 9.24
CA SER A 17 -32.56 -11.38 8.28
C SER A 17 -32.91 -12.06 6.96
N THR A 18 -33.28 -11.26 5.95
CA THR A 18 -33.37 -11.73 4.58
C THR A 18 -31.95 -12.03 4.09
N GLN A 19 -31.50 -13.26 4.24
CA GLN A 19 -30.31 -13.74 3.53
C GLN A 19 -30.65 -13.74 2.04
N ALA A 20 -29.88 -12.99 1.26
CA ALA A 20 -29.87 -13.16 -0.18
C ALA A 20 -29.42 -14.59 -0.47
N ILE A 21 -30.32 -15.40 -1.02
CA ILE A 21 -30.00 -16.75 -1.48
C ILE A 21 -29.18 -16.56 -2.75
N PHE A 22 -27.85 -16.56 -2.64
CA PHE A 22 -27.00 -16.88 -3.78
C PHE A 22 -27.31 -18.34 -4.13
N ALA A 23 -27.71 -18.60 -5.38
CA ALA A 23 -27.90 -19.96 -5.83
C ALA A 23 -26.57 -20.71 -5.66
N ALA A 24 -26.61 -21.89 -5.06
CA ALA A 24 -25.47 -22.78 -4.94
C ALA A 24 -25.42 -23.70 -6.16
N GLU A 25 -24.26 -24.31 -6.41
CA GLU A 25 -24.12 -25.38 -7.41
C GLU A 25 -25.25 -26.43 -7.29
N PRO A 26 -25.67 -27.05 -8.42
CA PRO A 26 -26.69 -28.09 -8.35
C PRO A 26 -26.25 -29.22 -7.41
N THR A 27 -27.18 -29.74 -6.62
CA THR A 27 -26.87 -30.87 -5.72
C THR A 27 -26.25 -32.01 -6.52
N ASN A 28 -25.12 -32.53 -6.04
CA ASN A 28 -24.37 -33.63 -6.65
C ASN A 28 -23.68 -33.29 -7.99
N TYR A 29 -23.59 -32.02 -8.40
CA TYR A 29 -23.02 -31.63 -9.69
C TYR A 29 -21.61 -32.17 -9.91
N TYR A 30 -20.78 -32.17 -8.87
CA TYR A 30 -19.40 -32.67 -8.93
C TYR A 30 -19.19 -34.09 -8.39
N ASN A 31 -20.24 -34.87 -8.12
CA ASN A 31 -20.10 -36.20 -7.49
C ASN A 31 -19.18 -37.16 -8.25
N SER A 32 -19.15 -37.07 -9.59
CA SER A 32 -18.28 -37.94 -10.39
C SER A 32 -16.79 -37.59 -10.28
N ALA A 33 -16.43 -36.43 -9.72
CA ALA A 33 -15.06 -36.03 -9.45
C ALA A 33 -14.57 -36.46 -8.05
N LEU A 34 -15.48 -36.81 -7.13
CA LEU A 34 -15.13 -37.24 -5.77
C LEU A 34 -14.22 -38.48 -5.76
N GLY A 35 -13.24 -38.47 -4.85
CA GLY A 35 -12.28 -39.56 -4.65
C GLY A 35 -11.26 -39.72 -5.77
N LYS A 36 -11.15 -38.77 -6.71
CA LYS A 36 -10.22 -38.83 -7.84
C LYS A 36 -9.06 -37.87 -7.66
N SER A 37 -7.90 -38.23 -8.20
CA SER A 37 -6.68 -37.41 -8.23
C SER A 37 -6.19 -37.19 -9.66
N ASP A 38 -5.34 -36.18 -9.84
CA ASP A 38 -4.54 -35.96 -11.05
C ASP A 38 -5.36 -36.04 -12.35
N GLU A 39 -4.90 -36.84 -13.32
CA GLU A 39 -5.57 -37.03 -14.60
C GLU A 39 -6.99 -37.61 -14.47
N ASN A 40 -7.25 -38.47 -13.46
CA ASN A 40 -8.59 -39.02 -13.25
C ASN A 40 -9.56 -37.93 -12.78
N LEU A 41 -9.10 -37.02 -11.91
CA LEU A 41 -9.87 -35.87 -11.47
C LEU A 41 -10.16 -34.94 -12.66
N MET A 42 -9.13 -34.59 -13.42
CA MET A 42 -9.30 -33.72 -14.59
C MET A 42 -10.24 -34.33 -15.64
N ASN A 43 -10.13 -35.64 -15.91
CA ASN A 43 -11.05 -36.33 -16.82
C ASN A 43 -12.51 -36.34 -16.29
N ALA A 44 -12.69 -36.39 -14.98
CA ALA A 44 -14.00 -36.31 -14.36
C ALA A 44 -14.60 -34.91 -14.49
N LEU A 45 -13.84 -33.86 -14.16
CA LEU A 45 -14.24 -32.47 -14.34
C LEU A 45 -14.58 -32.18 -15.81
N LYS A 46 -13.72 -32.60 -16.74
CA LYS A 46 -14.00 -32.53 -18.18
C LYS A 46 -15.34 -33.15 -18.53
N SER A 47 -15.62 -34.37 -18.05
CA SER A 47 -16.88 -35.06 -18.33
C SER A 47 -18.10 -34.33 -17.76
N ILE A 48 -17.95 -33.57 -16.68
CA ILE A 48 -19.00 -32.74 -16.07
C ILE A 48 -19.27 -31.49 -16.92
N ILE A 49 -18.21 -30.82 -17.39
CA ILE A 49 -18.32 -29.43 -17.91
C ILE A 49 -18.26 -29.32 -19.44
N HIS A 50 -17.76 -30.33 -20.14
CA HIS A 50 -17.52 -30.28 -21.59
C HIS A 50 -18.80 -30.23 -22.41
N ASN A 51 -19.84 -30.96 -22.00
CA ASN A 51 -21.11 -30.97 -22.72
C ASN A 51 -21.95 -29.77 -22.29
N HIS A 52 -21.81 -28.66 -23.01
CA HIS A 52 -22.52 -27.41 -22.75
C HIS A 52 -23.28 -26.92 -23.97
N THR A 53 -24.23 -26.02 -23.75
CA THR A 53 -25.04 -25.41 -24.81
C THR A 53 -24.24 -24.31 -25.49
N GLU A 54 -24.11 -24.41 -26.80
CA GLU A 54 -23.54 -23.34 -27.64
C GLU A 54 -24.52 -22.18 -27.79
N VAL A 55 -24.00 -20.96 -27.79
CA VAL A 55 -24.76 -19.75 -28.11
C VAL A 55 -24.32 -19.19 -29.45
N SER A 56 -25.18 -18.41 -30.12
CA SER A 56 -24.75 -17.74 -31.35
C SER A 56 -23.68 -16.67 -31.08
N TYR A 57 -22.66 -16.61 -31.93
CA TYR A 57 -21.51 -15.70 -31.74
C TYR A 57 -21.90 -14.23 -31.60
N THR A 58 -22.84 -13.74 -32.42
CA THR A 58 -23.22 -12.33 -32.34
C THR A 58 -24.27 -12.10 -31.25
N SER A 59 -25.50 -12.58 -31.48
CA SER A 59 -26.65 -12.31 -30.61
C SER A 59 -26.61 -13.06 -29.27
N GLY A 60 -26.08 -14.29 -29.27
CA GLY A 60 -26.00 -15.13 -28.08
C GLY A 60 -25.00 -14.59 -27.07
N LEU A 61 -23.76 -14.31 -27.50
CA LEU A 61 -22.75 -13.71 -26.62
C LEU A 61 -23.18 -12.34 -26.09
N LEU A 62 -23.75 -11.45 -26.91
CA LEU A 62 -24.26 -10.16 -26.41
C LEU A 62 -25.39 -10.32 -25.39
N SER A 63 -26.27 -11.30 -25.60
CA SER A 63 -27.33 -11.60 -24.64
C SER A 63 -26.77 -12.21 -23.36
N ALA A 64 -25.69 -12.98 -23.45
CA ALA A 64 -24.98 -13.53 -22.30
C ALA A 64 -24.31 -12.43 -21.48
N PHE A 65 -23.56 -11.52 -22.12
CA PHE A 65 -22.93 -10.39 -21.42
C PHE A 65 -23.93 -9.52 -20.68
N LYS A 66 -25.09 -9.25 -21.29
CA LYS A 66 -26.17 -8.50 -20.63
C LYS A 66 -26.65 -9.19 -19.33
N LYS A 67 -26.58 -10.51 -19.24
CA LYS A 67 -27.01 -11.27 -18.06
C LYS A 67 -25.87 -11.48 -17.05
N ALA A 68 -24.67 -11.78 -17.53
CA ALA A 68 -23.56 -12.26 -16.72
C ALA A 68 -22.55 -11.17 -16.36
N ASP A 69 -22.46 -10.11 -17.17
CA ASP A 69 -21.40 -9.11 -17.11
C ASP A 69 -21.97 -7.69 -17.03
N THR A 70 -23.04 -7.49 -16.25
CA THR A 70 -23.59 -6.14 -15.99
C THR A 70 -23.59 -5.79 -14.49
N ASP A 71 -23.24 -4.54 -14.19
CA ASP A 71 -23.32 -3.98 -12.84
C ASP A 71 -24.78 -3.72 -12.44
N LYS A 72 -24.98 -3.34 -11.17
CA LYS A 72 -26.31 -3.03 -10.61
C LYS A 72 -27.03 -1.88 -11.34
N ASP A 73 -26.29 -1.02 -12.04
CA ASP A 73 -26.80 0.13 -12.78
C ASP A 73 -27.08 -0.23 -14.26
N GLY A 74 -26.80 -1.47 -14.66
CA GLY A 74 -27.04 -2.01 -16.00
C GLY A 74 -25.92 -1.71 -17.01
N TYR A 75 -24.74 -1.29 -16.56
CA TYR A 75 -23.56 -1.12 -17.41
C TYR A 75 -22.74 -2.39 -17.49
N ILE A 76 -22.10 -2.62 -18.63
CA ILE A 76 -21.18 -3.72 -18.87
C ILE A 76 -19.97 -3.59 -17.94
N ILE A 77 -19.62 -4.70 -17.29
CA ILE A 77 -18.39 -4.85 -16.53
C ILE A 77 -17.28 -5.23 -17.52
N ASP A 78 -16.47 -4.24 -17.89
CA ASP A 78 -15.29 -4.43 -18.74
C ASP A 78 -14.10 -4.89 -17.89
N ILE A 79 -13.51 -6.03 -18.24
CA ILE A 79 -12.37 -6.59 -17.51
C ILE A 79 -11.03 -5.90 -17.83
N TYR A 80 -10.92 -5.13 -18.92
CA TYR A 80 -9.67 -4.45 -19.33
C TYR A 80 -9.77 -2.94 -19.42
N SER A 81 -10.82 -2.31 -18.89
CA SER A 81 -10.83 -0.85 -18.80
C SER A 81 -11.75 -0.36 -17.67
N ASN A 82 -11.59 0.92 -17.30
CA ASN A 82 -12.53 1.61 -16.41
C ASN A 82 -13.77 2.16 -17.16
N CYS A 83 -13.97 1.80 -18.43
CA CYS A 83 -15.07 2.32 -19.24
C CYS A 83 -16.41 1.76 -18.78
N ARG A 84 -17.46 2.58 -18.86
CA ARG A 84 -18.84 2.18 -18.58
C ARG A 84 -19.64 2.15 -19.87
N TYR A 85 -19.96 0.95 -20.34
CA TYR A 85 -20.71 0.74 -21.59
C TYR A 85 -22.13 0.28 -21.31
N LYS A 86 -23.11 0.78 -22.07
CA LYS A 86 -24.44 0.15 -22.12
C LYS A 86 -24.36 -1.10 -22.99
N PRO A 87 -25.25 -2.09 -22.83
CA PRO A 87 -25.31 -3.25 -23.72
C PRO A 87 -25.47 -2.92 -25.22
N SER A 88 -25.93 -1.72 -25.55
CA SER A 88 -26.03 -1.21 -26.92
C SER A 88 -24.71 -0.76 -27.52
N ASP A 89 -23.68 -0.48 -26.71
CA ASP A 89 -22.45 0.20 -27.11
C ASP A 89 -21.39 -0.78 -27.64
N ASN A 90 -21.85 -1.91 -28.21
CA ASN A 90 -20.97 -2.91 -28.80
C ASN A 90 -20.60 -2.53 -30.24
N GLY A 91 -19.39 -2.90 -30.65
CA GLY A 91 -18.88 -2.59 -31.99
C GLY A 91 -17.82 -3.57 -32.47
N SER A 92 -17.22 -3.26 -33.61
CA SER A 92 -16.17 -4.07 -34.24
C SER A 92 -14.81 -3.35 -34.34
N SER A 93 -14.77 -2.03 -34.19
CA SER A 93 -13.57 -1.20 -34.34
C SER A 93 -13.64 0.06 -33.48
N ALA A 94 -12.50 0.51 -32.97
CA ALA A 94 -12.35 1.74 -32.21
C ALA A 94 -10.99 2.40 -32.52
N SER A 95 -10.95 3.73 -32.51
CA SER A 95 -9.70 4.49 -32.72
C SER A 95 -8.94 4.67 -31.41
N HIS A 96 -9.64 4.97 -30.33
CA HIS A 96 -9.13 5.10 -28.97
C HIS A 96 -9.96 4.29 -27.95
N VAL A 97 -9.45 4.18 -26.72
CA VAL A 97 -10.18 3.60 -25.58
C VAL A 97 -11.43 4.43 -25.30
N GLY A 98 -12.53 3.81 -24.91
CA GLY A 98 -13.79 4.49 -24.56
C GLY A 98 -14.84 4.57 -25.68
N GLU A 99 -14.60 4.00 -26.86
CA GLU A 99 -15.54 4.07 -28.01
C GLU A 99 -16.56 2.93 -28.06
N GLY A 100 -16.37 1.88 -27.27
CA GLY A 100 -17.27 0.72 -27.25
C GLY A 100 -16.56 -0.55 -26.82
N TYR A 101 -17.32 -1.62 -26.70
CA TYR A 101 -16.81 -2.93 -26.32
C TYR A 101 -17.03 -3.99 -27.41
N ASN A 102 -16.22 -5.05 -27.40
CA ASN A 102 -16.40 -6.24 -28.22
C ASN A 102 -16.15 -7.51 -27.39
N ARG A 103 -15.96 -8.64 -28.09
CA ARG A 103 -15.81 -9.97 -27.54
C ARG A 103 -14.32 -10.27 -27.41
N GLU A 104 -13.82 -10.34 -26.20
CA GLU A 104 -12.48 -10.83 -25.90
C GLU A 104 -12.52 -12.33 -25.70
N HIS A 105 -11.71 -13.06 -26.47
CA HIS A 105 -11.42 -14.47 -26.20
C HIS A 105 -10.21 -14.52 -25.29
N SER A 106 -10.42 -14.49 -23.97
CA SER A 106 -9.32 -14.40 -23.02
C SER A 106 -8.35 -15.57 -23.15
N PHE A 107 -8.82 -16.76 -23.54
CA PHE A 107 -7.99 -17.77 -24.17
C PHE A 107 -8.01 -17.55 -25.69
N PRO A 108 -6.92 -17.08 -26.35
CA PRO A 108 -6.99 -16.58 -27.71
C PRO A 108 -7.55 -17.57 -28.71
N ARG A 109 -8.47 -17.09 -29.56
CA ARG A 109 -9.10 -17.87 -30.62
C ARG A 109 -8.09 -18.56 -31.56
N SER A 110 -6.94 -17.92 -31.81
CA SER A 110 -5.88 -18.51 -32.64
C SER A 110 -5.23 -19.75 -32.01
N TRP A 111 -5.27 -19.89 -30.68
CA TRP A 111 -4.58 -20.99 -29.99
C TRP A 111 -5.31 -22.31 -30.09
N PHE A 112 -6.64 -22.29 -30.28
CA PHE A 112 -7.48 -23.49 -30.45
C PHE A 112 -7.99 -23.71 -31.89
N GLY A 113 -7.46 -22.96 -32.87
CA GLY A 113 -7.72 -23.22 -34.29
C GLY A 113 -8.73 -22.28 -34.98
N GLY A 114 -9.13 -21.18 -34.34
CA GLY A 114 -9.98 -20.17 -34.99
C GLY A 114 -11.45 -20.27 -34.59
N GLU A 115 -12.35 -20.14 -35.56
CA GLU A 115 -13.81 -20.16 -35.35
C GLU A 115 -14.33 -21.59 -35.17
N VAL A 116 -13.80 -22.31 -34.19
CA VAL A 116 -14.11 -23.72 -33.92
C VAL A 116 -15.10 -23.82 -32.76
N ALA A 117 -16.22 -24.49 -33.01
CA ALA A 117 -17.22 -24.80 -31.99
C ALA A 117 -16.77 -25.99 -31.10
N PRO A 118 -17.20 -26.04 -29.83
CA PRO A 118 -18.04 -25.05 -29.14
C PRO A 118 -17.21 -23.89 -28.52
N MET A 119 -15.88 -24.01 -28.51
CA MET A 119 -14.94 -23.06 -27.90
C MET A 119 -15.21 -21.61 -28.33
N ASN A 120 -15.37 -21.34 -29.62
CA ASN A 120 -15.50 -19.95 -30.12
C ASN A 120 -16.65 -19.14 -29.50
N THR A 121 -17.64 -19.81 -28.88
CA THR A 121 -18.82 -19.18 -28.26
C THR A 121 -18.99 -19.52 -26.78
N ASP A 122 -18.00 -20.14 -26.15
CA ASP A 122 -18.07 -20.48 -24.73
C ASP A 122 -17.88 -19.24 -23.85
N VAL A 123 -18.97 -18.83 -23.22
CA VAL A 123 -19.06 -17.64 -22.38
C VAL A 123 -18.09 -17.71 -21.19
N PHE A 124 -17.61 -18.88 -20.76
CA PHE A 124 -16.64 -18.94 -19.66
C PHE A 124 -15.26 -18.33 -19.98
N HIS A 125 -14.89 -18.16 -21.25
CA HIS A 125 -13.67 -17.43 -21.62
C HIS A 125 -13.90 -16.27 -22.58
N VAL A 126 -15.13 -16.05 -23.02
CA VAL A 126 -15.47 -14.88 -23.81
C VAL A 126 -16.02 -13.79 -22.90
N TYR A 127 -15.32 -12.66 -22.83
CA TYR A 127 -15.66 -11.52 -21.98
C TYR A 127 -16.00 -10.28 -22.82
N PRO A 128 -16.85 -9.37 -22.34
CA PRO A 128 -16.99 -8.05 -22.93
C PRO A 128 -15.81 -7.17 -22.52
N THR A 129 -15.18 -6.50 -23.49
CA THR A 129 -14.10 -5.56 -23.17
C THR A 129 -13.96 -4.44 -24.20
N ASP A 130 -13.35 -3.32 -23.82
CA ASP A 130 -13.00 -2.22 -24.70
C ASP A 130 -12.31 -2.70 -25.99
N ILE A 131 -12.83 -2.26 -27.13
CA ILE A 131 -12.38 -2.69 -28.45
C ILE A 131 -10.89 -2.39 -28.67
N LYS A 132 -10.42 -1.24 -28.19
CA LYS A 132 -9.05 -0.80 -28.41
C LYS A 132 -8.08 -1.55 -27.51
N VAL A 133 -8.46 -1.82 -26.26
CA VAL A 133 -7.65 -2.62 -25.34
C VAL A 133 -7.58 -4.08 -25.79
N ASN A 134 -8.69 -4.67 -26.24
CA ASN A 134 -8.70 -5.99 -26.87
C ASN A 134 -7.74 -6.04 -28.07
N SER A 135 -7.78 -5.03 -28.94
CA SER A 135 -6.85 -4.96 -30.07
C SER A 135 -5.37 -4.88 -29.65
N GLN A 136 -5.05 -4.25 -28.52
CA GLN A 136 -3.70 -4.23 -27.97
C GLN A 136 -3.29 -5.60 -27.41
N ARG A 137 -4.22 -6.24 -26.69
CA ARG A 137 -4.04 -7.57 -26.10
C ARG A 137 -3.75 -8.62 -27.18
N SER A 138 -4.42 -8.54 -28.32
CA SER A 138 -4.19 -9.42 -29.48
C SER A 138 -4.27 -10.91 -29.10
N ASN A 139 -3.27 -11.70 -29.48
CA ASN A 139 -3.11 -13.09 -29.06
C ASN A 139 -1.90 -13.30 -28.13
N PHE A 140 -1.42 -12.23 -27.50
CA PHE A 140 -0.27 -12.31 -26.61
C PHE A 140 -0.62 -13.13 -25.36
N PRO A 141 0.31 -13.98 -24.89
CA PRO A 141 0.21 -14.62 -23.59
C PRO A 141 -0.08 -13.63 -22.47
N TYR A 142 -0.80 -14.09 -21.45
CA TYR A 142 -0.77 -13.37 -20.19
C TYR A 142 0.57 -13.58 -19.50
N GLY A 143 1.04 -12.54 -18.83
CA GLY A 143 2.34 -12.53 -18.15
C GLY A 143 2.54 -11.29 -17.29
N VAL A 144 3.65 -11.23 -16.57
CA VAL A 144 4.08 -10.04 -15.82
C VAL A 144 5.12 -9.28 -16.65
N CYS A 145 5.03 -7.96 -16.72
CA CYS A 145 5.98 -7.12 -17.44
C CYS A 145 6.32 -5.82 -16.70
N ALA A 146 7.61 -5.47 -16.66
CA ALA A 146 8.06 -4.16 -16.19
C ALA A 146 7.94 -3.13 -17.33
N LYS A 147 7.50 -1.92 -16.99
CA LYS A 147 7.41 -0.77 -17.92
C LYS A 147 6.57 -1.05 -19.19
N GLY A 148 5.53 -1.89 -19.08
CA GLY A 148 4.59 -2.15 -20.16
C GLY A 148 3.79 -0.91 -20.57
N THR A 149 3.32 -0.89 -21.81
CA THR A 149 2.50 0.19 -22.37
C THR A 149 1.03 0.00 -22.01
N ARG A 150 0.47 0.93 -21.23
CA ARG A 150 -0.96 1.01 -20.91
C ARG A 150 -1.65 2.02 -21.83
N LEU A 151 -2.79 1.66 -22.41
CA LEU A 151 -3.57 2.60 -23.22
C LEU A 151 -4.43 3.51 -22.35
N SER A 152 -4.61 4.76 -22.79
CA SER A 152 -5.52 5.72 -22.18
C SER A 152 -6.03 6.73 -23.21
N TYR A 153 -7.19 7.33 -22.94
CA TYR A 153 -7.73 8.45 -23.69
C TYR A 153 -8.64 9.30 -22.78
N GLY A 154 -8.19 10.51 -22.45
CA GLY A 154 -8.85 11.33 -21.44
C GLY A 154 -8.90 10.61 -20.09
N ASN A 155 -10.10 10.45 -19.53
CA ASN A 155 -10.32 9.75 -18.26
C ASN A 155 -10.45 8.23 -18.40
N TYR A 156 -10.46 7.70 -19.63
CA TYR A 156 -10.53 6.27 -19.88
C TYR A 156 -9.13 5.66 -19.86
N VAL A 157 -8.96 4.61 -19.07
CA VAL A 157 -7.68 3.95 -18.82
C VAL A 157 -7.86 2.45 -18.93
N ALA A 158 -6.96 1.80 -19.66
CA ALA A 158 -6.90 0.35 -19.74
C ALA A 158 -6.50 -0.26 -18.38
N LYS A 159 -7.13 -1.38 -18.03
CA LYS A 159 -6.80 -2.22 -16.87
C LYS A 159 -5.88 -3.36 -17.27
N GLY A 160 -4.78 -2.98 -17.92
CA GLY A 160 -3.71 -3.87 -18.31
C GLY A 160 -2.67 -3.15 -19.15
N LYS A 161 -1.54 -3.80 -19.39
CA LYS A 161 -0.38 -3.24 -20.11
C LYS A 161 0.31 -4.31 -20.96
N LEU A 162 0.85 -3.89 -22.10
CA LEU A 162 1.59 -4.77 -23.01
C LEU A 162 3.10 -4.52 -22.88
N GLY A 163 3.89 -5.57 -22.66
CA GLY A 163 5.34 -5.41 -22.47
C GLY A 163 6.13 -6.70 -22.62
N VAL A 164 7.44 -6.61 -22.38
CA VAL A 164 8.33 -7.78 -22.36
C VAL A 164 8.16 -8.52 -21.03
N CYS A 165 8.00 -9.84 -21.09
CA CYS A 165 7.83 -10.68 -19.92
C CYS A 165 9.03 -10.57 -18.97
N THR A 166 8.74 -10.38 -17.69
CA THR A 166 9.71 -10.42 -16.58
C THR A 166 9.49 -11.62 -15.67
N TYR A 167 8.45 -12.43 -15.91
CA TYR A 167 8.21 -13.66 -15.15
C TYR A 167 9.23 -14.76 -15.53
N PRO A 168 9.86 -15.44 -14.55
CA PRO A 168 10.86 -16.46 -14.83
C PRO A 168 10.33 -17.60 -15.73
N GLY A 169 11.12 -17.96 -16.75
CA GLY A 169 10.79 -19.06 -17.67
C GLY A 169 10.16 -18.65 -19.00
N TYR A 170 9.89 -17.37 -19.22
CA TYR A 170 9.46 -16.82 -20.51
C TYR A 170 10.02 -15.40 -20.74
N SER A 171 10.40 -15.07 -21.97
CA SER A 171 11.02 -13.78 -22.35
C SER A 171 10.36 -13.10 -23.55
N GLY A 172 9.19 -13.57 -23.97
CA GLY A 172 8.43 -12.98 -25.08
C GLY A 172 7.61 -11.76 -24.66
N THR A 173 6.77 -11.28 -25.57
CA THR A 173 5.82 -10.20 -25.28
C THR A 173 4.58 -10.76 -24.60
N VAL A 174 4.11 -10.09 -23.54
CA VAL A 174 2.96 -10.49 -22.73
C VAL A 174 2.02 -9.31 -22.52
N PHE A 175 0.74 -9.61 -22.34
CA PHE A 175 -0.22 -8.69 -21.77
C PHE A 175 -0.36 -8.97 -20.27
N GLU A 176 -0.09 -7.98 -19.43
CA GLU A 176 -0.32 -8.05 -17.99
C GLU A 176 -1.65 -7.38 -17.65
N PRO A 177 -2.70 -8.14 -17.26
CA PRO A 177 -3.93 -7.56 -16.73
C PRO A 177 -3.68 -6.92 -15.35
N ASP A 178 -4.56 -6.01 -14.93
CA ASP A 178 -4.51 -5.45 -13.57
C ASP A 178 -4.78 -6.54 -12.52
N ASP A 179 -4.24 -6.33 -11.32
CA ASP A 179 -4.19 -7.37 -10.27
C ASP A 179 -5.57 -7.92 -9.89
N GLU A 180 -6.62 -7.09 -9.95
CA GLU A 180 -8.01 -7.46 -9.62
C GLU A 180 -8.70 -8.43 -10.63
N TYR A 181 -8.01 -8.83 -11.71
CA TYR A 181 -8.52 -9.80 -12.70
C TYR A 181 -7.56 -10.95 -12.97
N LYS A 182 -6.40 -11.00 -12.27
CA LYS A 182 -5.39 -12.04 -12.51
C LYS A 182 -5.94 -13.43 -12.14
N GLY A 183 -6.69 -13.53 -11.05
CA GLY A 183 -7.36 -14.74 -10.58
C GLY A 183 -8.48 -15.19 -11.51
N ASP A 184 -9.34 -14.27 -11.95
CA ASP A 184 -10.43 -14.53 -12.91
C ASP A 184 -9.90 -15.20 -14.19
N LEU A 185 -8.83 -14.64 -14.74
CA LEU A 185 -8.22 -15.12 -15.97
C LEU A 185 -7.49 -16.45 -15.75
N ALA A 186 -6.89 -16.66 -14.57
CA ALA A 186 -6.29 -17.95 -14.21
C ALA A 186 -7.34 -19.07 -14.16
N ARG A 187 -8.46 -18.84 -13.44
CA ARG A 187 -9.57 -19.81 -13.38
C ARG A 187 -10.22 -20.03 -14.74
N THR A 188 -10.23 -19.03 -15.61
CA THR A 188 -10.66 -19.18 -17.00
C THR A 188 -9.73 -20.08 -17.81
N TYR A 189 -8.42 -19.95 -17.62
CA TYR A 189 -7.42 -20.78 -18.31
C TYR A 189 -7.51 -22.23 -17.84
N PHE A 190 -7.58 -22.46 -16.53
CA PHE A 190 -7.79 -23.79 -15.95
C PHE A 190 -9.06 -24.44 -16.49
N TYR A 191 -10.16 -23.68 -16.58
CA TYR A 191 -11.39 -24.14 -17.21
C TYR A 191 -11.18 -24.56 -18.67
N MET A 192 -10.55 -23.72 -19.49
CA MET A 192 -10.38 -24.00 -20.93
C MET A 192 -9.63 -25.30 -21.20
N VAL A 193 -8.51 -25.53 -20.52
CA VAL A 193 -7.73 -26.76 -20.73
C VAL A 193 -8.39 -27.99 -20.12
N THR A 194 -9.25 -27.82 -19.12
CA THR A 194 -10.01 -28.91 -18.50
C THR A 194 -11.21 -29.29 -19.35
N CYS A 195 -12.01 -28.30 -19.74
CA CYS A 195 -13.20 -28.46 -20.57
C CYS A 195 -12.82 -29.16 -21.88
N TYR A 196 -11.80 -28.65 -22.57
CA TYR A 196 -11.42 -29.10 -23.91
C TYR A 196 -10.15 -29.96 -23.94
N LYS A 197 -9.95 -30.76 -22.88
CA LYS A 197 -8.75 -31.61 -22.71
C LYS A 197 -8.51 -32.55 -23.91
N ASP A 198 -9.58 -33.08 -24.49
CA ASP A 198 -9.47 -34.07 -25.58
C ASP A 198 -9.14 -33.40 -26.93
N GLU A 199 -9.46 -32.11 -27.07
CA GLU A 199 -9.17 -31.28 -28.25
C GLU A 199 -7.75 -30.71 -28.24
N LEU A 200 -7.11 -30.57 -27.07
CA LEU A 200 -5.75 -30.03 -26.91
C LEU A 200 -4.73 -30.53 -27.95
N PRO A 201 -4.65 -31.85 -28.28
CA PRO A 201 -3.66 -32.34 -29.24
C PRO A 201 -3.85 -31.82 -30.67
N SER A 202 -5.03 -31.31 -31.01
CA SER A 202 -5.36 -30.75 -32.32
C SER A 202 -5.15 -29.24 -32.42
N TRP A 203 -4.92 -28.57 -31.29
CA TRP A 203 -4.77 -27.13 -31.22
C TRP A 203 -3.44 -26.66 -31.81
N PRO A 204 -3.42 -25.52 -32.54
CA PRO A 204 -2.17 -24.90 -33.00
C PRO A 204 -1.17 -24.59 -31.87
N GLY A 205 -1.66 -24.37 -30.64
CA GLY A 205 -0.83 -24.14 -29.46
C GLY A 205 -0.45 -22.67 -29.24
N SER A 206 0.37 -22.45 -28.22
CA SER A 206 0.98 -21.15 -27.86
C SER A 206 2.16 -21.35 -26.92
N ASP A 207 2.89 -20.28 -26.60
CA ASP A 207 3.99 -20.31 -25.63
C ASP A 207 3.54 -20.65 -24.19
N GLN A 208 2.23 -20.54 -23.90
CA GLN A 208 1.65 -20.93 -22.61
C GLN A 208 1.27 -22.41 -22.56
N LEU A 209 1.16 -23.09 -23.71
CA LEU A 209 0.69 -24.47 -23.80
C LEU A 209 1.86 -25.44 -23.98
N ASN A 210 1.80 -26.55 -23.25
CA ASN A 210 2.75 -27.66 -23.40
C ASN A 210 2.11 -29.01 -23.08
N TYR A 211 1.30 -29.51 -24.02
CA TYR A 211 0.68 -30.84 -23.91
C TYR A 211 1.61 -32.00 -24.32
N ALA A 212 2.78 -31.70 -24.92
CA ALA A 212 3.78 -32.71 -25.28
C ALA A 212 4.55 -33.23 -24.04
N GLY A 213 4.70 -32.41 -23.00
CA GLY A 213 5.36 -32.78 -21.73
C GLY A 213 4.46 -33.54 -20.76
N ASN A 214 3.16 -33.21 -20.70
CA ASN A 214 2.13 -33.92 -19.93
C ASN A 214 0.73 -33.46 -20.38
N ARG A 215 -0.05 -34.35 -21.01
CA ARG A 215 -1.34 -34.00 -21.62
C ARG A 215 -2.39 -33.50 -20.63
N TYR A 216 -2.35 -33.91 -19.36
CA TYR A 216 -3.31 -33.39 -18.37
C TYR A 216 -2.85 -32.08 -17.73
N LYS A 217 -1.57 -31.69 -17.85
CA LYS A 217 -1.14 -30.38 -17.32
C LYS A 217 -1.32 -29.25 -18.32
N ALA A 218 -1.33 -29.56 -19.63
CA ALA A 218 -1.68 -28.72 -20.78
C ALA A 218 -0.89 -27.40 -20.97
N PHE A 219 -0.26 -26.89 -19.92
CA PHE A 219 0.48 -25.65 -19.85
C PHE A 219 1.98 -25.88 -19.74
N SER A 220 2.76 -24.88 -20.16
CA SER A 220 4.19 -24.79 -19.84
C SER A 220 4.39 -24.58 -18.34
N THR A 221 5.54 -25.01 -17.79
CA THR A 221 5.83 -24.90 -16.35
C THR A 221 5.74 -23.45 -15.84
N TRP A 222 6.23 -22.48 -16.62
CA TRP A 222 6.15 -21.07 -16.25
C TRP A 222 4.70 -20.57 -16.18
N THR A 223 3.84 -21.04 -17.10
CA THR A 223 2.41 -20.70 -17.09
C THR A 223 1.74 -21.31 -15.87
N ILE A 224 2.02 -22.58 -15.55
CA ILE A 224 1.45 -23.22 -14.35
C ILE A 224 1.82 -22.40 -13.11
N ASN A 225 3.10 -22.09 -12.92
CA ASN A 225 3.55 -21.33 -11.75
C ASN A 225 2.86 -19.97 -11.65
N MET A 226 2.78 -19.23 -12.76
CA MET A 226 2.15 -17.92 -12.81
C MET A 226 0.63 -17.99 -12.54
N LEU A 227 -0.11 -18.90 -13.18
CA LEU A 227 -1.56 -19.01 -12.98
C LEU A 227 -1.89 -19.49 -11.56
N MET A 228 -1.08 -20.38 -10.98
CA MET A 228 -1.23 -20.80 -9.58
C MET A 228 -0.94 -19.65 -8.61
N GLU A 229 0.07 -18.83 -8.88
CA GLU A 229 0.34 -17.62 -8.10
C GLU A 229 -0.83 -16.62 -8.19
N TRP A 230 -1.33 -16.38 -9.39
CA TRP A 230 -2.45 -15.46 -9.63
C TRP A 230 -3.73 -15.91 -8.94
N THR A 231 -4.10 -17.19 -9.02
CA THR A 231 -5.32 -17.67 -8.36
C THR A 231 -5.23 -17.66 -6.83
N ARG A 232 -4.01 -17.72 -6.26
CA ARG A 232 -3.78 -17.64 -4.80
C ARG A 232 -3.81 -16.19 -4.29
N LEU A 233 -3.31 -15.25 -5.10
CA LEU A 233 -3.25 -13.83 -4.74
C LEU A 233 -4.57 -13.09 -5.00
N ASP A 234 -5.37 -13.56 -5.96
CA ASP A 234 -6.66 -13.00 -6.34
C ASP A 234 -7.78 -14.07 -6.20
N PRO A 235 -8.35 -14.23 -4.98
CA PRO A 235 -9.39 -15.20 -4.69
C PRO A 235 -10.67 -14.98 -5.50
N VAL A 236 -11.56 -15.98 -5.53
CA VAL A 236 -12.85 -15.88 -6.21
C VAL A 236 -13.66 -14.70 -5.68
N SER A 237 -14.06 -13.82 -6.59
CA SER A 237 -14.85 -12.62 -6.29
C SER A 237 -16.36 -12.85 -6.42
N ASP A 238 -17.17 -12.02 -5.76
CA ASP A 238 -18.64 -11.96 -5.94
C ASP A 238 -19.05 -11.82 -7.41
N LYS A 239 -18.23 -11.11 -8.20
CA LYS A 239 -18.41 -10.90 -9.63
C LYS A 239 -18.33 -12.23 -10.37
N GLU A 240 -17.35 -13.05 -10.06
CA GLU A 240 -17.18 -14.38 -10.67
C GLU A 240 -18.26 -15.36 -10.26
N ILE A 241 -18.66 -15.38 -8.99
CA ILE A 241 -19.76 -16.23 -8.51
C ILE A 241 -21.05 -15.90 -9.26
N LYS A 242 -21.41 -14.61 -9.35
CA LYS A 242 -22.59 -14.16 -10.11
C LYS A 242 -22.49 -14.51 -11.59
N ARG A 243 -21.30 -14.37 -12.17
CA ARG A 243 -21.05 -14.74 -13.56
C ARG A 243 -21.22 -16.25 -13.77
N ASN A 244 -20.68 -17.08 -12.88
CA ASN A 244 -20.80 -18.55 -12.96
C ASN A 244 -22.26 -18.99 -12.91
N GLU A 245 -23.06 -18.40 -12.01
CA GLU A 245 -24.51 -18.64 -11.96
C GLU A 245 -25.24 -18.24 -13.24
N ALA A 246 -24.95 -17.04 -13.75
CA ALA A 246 -25.59 -16.53 -14.96
C ALA A 246 -25.23 -17.39 -16.19
N VAL A 247 -23.96 -17.78 -16.32
CA VAL A 247 -23.48 -18.63 -17.42
C VAL A 247 -24.03 -20.05 -17.29
N TYR A 248 -24.15 -20.61 -16.08
CA TYR A 248 -24.81 -21.89 -15.86
C TYR A 248 -26.25 -21.88 -16.38
N GLY A 249 -27.01 -20.82 -16.13
CA GLY A 249 -28.36 -20.64 -16.67
C GLY A 249 -28.44 -20.47 -18.19
N ILE A 250 -27.30 -20.26 -18.87
CA ILE A 250 -27.21 -20.08 -20.33
C ILE A 250 -26.69 -21.35 -21.01
N GLN A 251 -25.57 -21.88 -20.53
CA GLN A 251 -24.84 -22.98 -21.15
C GLN A 251 -25.13 -24.34 -20.52
N GLY A 252 -25.65 -24.37 -19.29
CA GLY A 252 -25.90 -25.61 -18.55
C GLY A 252 -24.66 -26.26 -17.96
N ASN A 253 -23.48 -25.64 -18.09
CA ASN A 253 -22.24 -26.04 -17.44
C ASN A 253 -21.72 -24.95 -16.50
N ARG A 254 -20.80 -25.32 -15.60
CA ARG A 254 -20.20 -24.42 -14.61
C ARG A 254 -18.68 -24.40 -14.74
N ASN A 255 -18.04 -23.31 -14.35
CA ASN A 255 -16.59 -23.30 -14.17
C ASN A 255 -16.24 -23.91 -12.79
N PRO A 256 -15.64 -25.12 -12.76
CA PRO A 256 -15.35 -25.80 -11.50
C PRO A 256 -14.31 -25.06 -10.67
N PHE A 257 -13.44 -24.26 -11.28
CA PHE A 257 -12.42 -23.49 -10.57
C PHE A 257 -12.98 -22.19 -9.96
N ILE A 258 -14.24 -21.84 -10.25
CA ILE A 258 -14.97 -20.78 -9.53
C ILE A 258 -15.78 -21.37 -8.38
N ASP A 259 -16.46 -22.51 -8.61
CA ASP A 259 -17.23 -23.18 -7.54
C ASP A 259 -16.33 -23.82 -6.47
N HIS A 260 -15.22 -24.41 -6.90
CA HIS A 260 -14.21 -25.10 -6.09
C HIS A 260 -12.81 -24.66 -6.52
N PRO A 261 -12.37 -23.44 -6.16
CA PRO A 261 -11.08 -22.89 -6.59
C PRO A 261 -9.88 -23.77 -6.23
N GLU A 262 -10.01 -24.58 -5.17
CA GLU A 262 -8.97 -25.51 -4.74
C GLU A 262 -8.69 -26.64 -5.72
N LEU A 263 -9.61 -26.94 -6.65
CA LEU A 263 -9.37 -27.95 -7.70
C LEU A 263 -8.11 -27.63 -8.52
N ALA A 264 -7.71 -26.36 -8.59
CA ALA A 264 -6.45 -25.96 -9.20
C ALA A 264 -5.23 -26.57 -8.47
N GLU A 265 -5.26 -26.63 -7.14
CA GLU A 265 -4.21 -27.24 -6.32
C GLU A 265 -4.06 -28.75 -6.56
N TYR A 266 -5.18 -29.43 -6.82
CA TYR A 266 -5.21 -30.88 -7.08
C TYR A 266 -4.64 -31.27 -8.43
N ILE A 267 -4.74 -30.39 -9.42
CA ILE A 267 -4.32 -30.70 -10.80
C ILE A 267 -2.93 -30.11 -11.08
N TRP A 268 -2.65 -28.89 -10.59
CA TRP A 268 -1.42 -28.15 -10.92
C TRP A 268 -0.61 -27.70 -9.71
N GLY A 269 -1.21 -27.62 -8.51
CA GLY A 269 -0.55 -27.14 -7.30
C GLY A 269 -0.07 -28.24 -6.36
N ASN A 270 -0.20 -28.01 -5.06
CA ASN A 270 0.46 -28.83 -4.04
C ASN A 270 -0.33 -30.10 -3.64
N MET A 271 -1.56 -30.29 -4.14
CA MET A 271 -2.38 -31.48 -3.90
C MET A 271 -2.31 -32.54 -4.99
N GLN A 272 -1.38 -32.41 -5.93
CA GLN A 272 -1.14 -33.48 -6.89
C GLN A 272 -0.89 -34.82 -6.18
N GLY A 273 -1.50 -35.89 -6.67
CA GLY A 273 -1.49 -37.21 -6.04
C GLY A 273 -2.54 -37.41 -4.92
N LYS A 274 -3.27 -36.37 -4.51
CA LYS A 274 -4.34 -36.48 -3.50
C LYS A 274 -5.71 -36.60 -4.15
N CYS A 275 -6.62 -37.35 -3.52
CA CYS A 275 -7.99 -37.48 -3.98
C CYS A 275 -8.83 -36.31 -3.48
N TRP A 276 -9.58 -35.66 -4.37
CA TRP A 276 -10.51 -34.58 -4.00
C TRP A 276 -11.81 -35.17 -3.45
N ASN A 277 -12.23 -34.83 -2.22
CA ASN A 277 -13.48 -35.35 -1.63
C ASN A 277 -14.62 -34.32 -1.55
N GLY A 278 -14.49 -33.17 -2.23
CA GLY A 278 -15.59 -32.22 -2.47
C GLY A 278 -16.13 -31.48 -1.26
N THR A 279 -15.46 -31.56 -0.11
CA THR A 279 -15.87 -30.84 1.10
C THR A 279 -15.18 -29.50 1.26
N GLY A 280 -14.24 -29.12 0.39
CA GLY A 280 -13.32 -27.99 0.65
C GLY A 280 -12.49 -28.18 1.95
N GLU A 281 -12.66 -29.30 2.67
CA GLU A 281 -11.85 -29.67 3.83
C GLU A 281 -10.53 -30.31 3.41
N ASP A 282 -10.46 -30.74 2.14
CA ASP A 282 -9.22 -31.16 1.52
C ASP A 282 -8.64 -30.06 0.61
N ILE A 283 -8.98 -28.78 0.80
CA ILE A 283 -8.00 -27.76 0.38
C ILE A 283 -6.74 -28.16 1.13
N PRO A 284 -5.60 -28.41 0.45
CA PRO A 284 -4.37 -28.63 1.18
C PRO A 284 -4.30 -27.48 2.16
N ALA A 285 -4.13 -27.77 3.45
CA ALA A 285 -3.65 -26.73 4.33
C ALA A 285 -2.50 -26.07 3.56
N THR A 286 -2.58 -24.78 3.36
CA THR A 286 -1.55 -24.00 2.68
C THR A 286 -1.50 -22.69 3.38
N ILE A 287 -0.30 -22.14 3.45
CA ILE A 287 -0.10 -20.80 3.97
C ILE A 287 0.18 -19.96 2.73
N THR A 288 -0.80 -19.14 2.36
CA THR A 288 -0.75 -18.26 1.18
C THR A 288 -0.03 -16.95 1.50
N SER A 289 -0.01 -16.55 2.78
CA SER A 289 0.81 -15.48 3.31
C SER A 289 1.25 -15.82 4.73
N PRO A 290 2.54 -15.70 5.08
CA PRO A 290 3.65 -15.34 4.22
C PRO A 290 4.04 -16.45 3.22
N VAL A 291 4.55 -16.05 2.06
CA VAL A 291 4.97 -16.96 0.98
C VAL A 291 6.22 -17.75 1.41
N ASN A 292 6.25 -19.06 1.15
CA ASN A 292 7.39 -19.90 1.51
C ASN A 292 8.69 -19.46 0.83
N GLY A 293 9.75 -19.30 1.61
CA GLY A 293 11.05 -18.77 1.19
C GLY A 293 11.07 -17.26 0.94
N SER A 294 9.98 -16.53 1.22
CA SER A 294 9.97 -15.07 1.09
C SER A 294 10.86 -14.40 2.12
N ILE A 295 11.31 -13.19 1.79
CA ILE A 295 12.05 -12.30 2.68
C ILE A 295 11.13 -11.14 3.03
N ILE A 296 10.92 -10.93 4.32
CA ILE A 296 10.25 -9.72 4.84
C ILE A 296 11.35 -8.82 5.35
N ASP A 297 11.58 -7.73 4.63
CA ASP A 297 12.44 -6.67 5.09
C ASP A 297 11.63 -5.73 6.00
N MET A 298 11.88 -5.79 7.30
CA MET A 298 11.29 -4.82 8.24
C MET A 298 11.97 -3.45 8.12
N GLY A 299 12.94 -3.35 7.23
CA GLY A 299 13.77 -2.18 7.00
C GLY A 299 14.80 -2.06 8.10
N THR A 300 15.11 -0.81 8.40
CA THR A 300 16.07 -0.47 9.44
C THR A 300 15.35 -0.27 10.76
N VAL A 301 15.97 -0.77 11.83
CA VAL A 301 15.69 -0.32 13.19
C VAL A 301 16.98 0.20 13.77
N THR A 302 16.85 1.23 14.58
CA THR A 302 17.89 1.64 15.50
C THR A 302 18.12 0.57 16.58
N VAL A 303 19.37 0.24 16.88
CA VAL A 303 19.71 -0.59 18.07
C VAL A 303 19.11 0.00 19.35
N GLY A 304 18.61 -0.83 20.26
CA GLY A 304 17.89 -0.45 21.47
C GLY A 304 16.40 -0.12 21.26
N ASN A 305 15.98 0.19 20.03
CA ASN A 305 14.59 0.42 19.68
C ASN A 305 13.89 -0.85 19.22
N GLN A 306 12.58 -0.87 19.44
CA GLN A 306 11.72 -1.93 18.95
C GLN A 306 11.19 -1.56 17.57
N LYS A 307 11.31 -2.48 16.61
CA LYS A 307 10.60 -2.41 15.34
C LYS A 307 9.48 -3.42 15.34
N GLU A 308 8.29 -2.95 15.01
CA GLU A 308 7.17 -3.82 14.72
C GLU A 308 6.85 -3.77 13.23
N TYR A 309 6.59 -4.94 12.66
CA TYR A 309 6.13 -5.08 11.29
C TYR A 309 4.96 -6.06 11.28
N THR A 310 3.79 -5.57 10.88
CA THR A 310 2.59 -6.38 10.82
C THR A 310 2.46 -7.03 9.46
N ILE A 311 2.44 -8.35 9.43
CA ILE A 311 2.14 -9.13 8.24
C ILE A 311 0.77 -9.78 8.31
N ASN A 312 0.21 -10.06 7.15
CA ASN A 312 -0.95 -10.93 7.05
C ASN A 312 -0.50 -12.40 7.13
N VAL A 313 -1.07 -13.15 8.06
CA VAL A 313 -1.03 -14.60 8.10
C VAL A 313 -2.34 -15.08 7.51
N LYS A 314 -2.24 -15.65 6.31
CA LYS A 314 -3.38 -16.17 5.57
C LYS A 314 -3.03 -17.55 5.06
N GLY A 315 -3.99 -18.44 5.19
CA GLY A 315 -3.93 -19.76 4.62
C GLY A 315 -5.28 -20.18 4.12
N GLU A 316 -5.32 -21.36 3.53
CA GLU A 316 -6.55 -21.98 3.05
C GLU A 316 -6.51 -23.46 3.42
N GLY A 317 -7.66 -24.03 3.76
CA GLY A 317 -7.75 -25.47 4.04
C GLY A 317 -7.16 -25.93 5.36
N LEU A 318 -6.77 -25.02 6.27
CA LEU A 318 -6.29 -25.45 7.57
C LEU A 318 -7.44 -26.05 8.37
N THR A 319 -7.27 -27.27 8.86
CA THR A 319 -8.22 -27.89 9.83
C THR A 319 -7.69 -27.81 11.26
N THR A 320 -6.38 -27.71 11.39
CA THR A 320 -5.67 -27.52 12.67
C THR A 320 -4.94 -26.19 12.68
N GLY A 321 -4.84 -25.59 13.87
CA GLY A 321 -4.16 -24.31 14.04
C GLY A 321 -2.66 -24.39 13.75
N LEU A 322 -2.06 -23.26 13.38
CA LEU A 322 -0.62 -23.16 13.18
C LEU A 322 0.09 -22.84 14.49
N SER A 323 1.29 -23.38 14.64
CA SER A 323 2.27 -22.95 15.62
C SER A 323 3.42 -22.25 14.89
N LEU A 324 3.87 -21.15 15.47
CA LEU A 324 5.02 -20.39 15.01
C LEU A 324 6.25 -20.83 15.80
N VAL A 325 7.31 -21.18 15.08
CA VAL A 325 8.64 -21.44 15.63
C VAL A 325 9.62 -20.49 14.95
N MET A 326 10.48 -19.87 15.73
CA MET A 326 11.61 -19.07 15.23
C MET A 326 12.89 -19.87 15.45
N GLU A 327 13.83 -19.81 14.50
CA GLU A 327 15.15 -20.44 14.68
C GLU A 327 15.96 -19.75 15.80
N ASP A 328 15.78 -18.44 15.92
CA ASP A 328 16.34 -17.62 16.99
C ASP A 328 15.21 -16.87 17.71
N ASN A 329 15.25 -16.72 19.02
CA ASN A 329 14.27 -15.91 19.76
C ASN A 329 14.92 -14.89 20.68
N GLU A 330 16.23 -14.65 20.51
CA GLU A 330 16.98 -13.69 21.31
C GLU A 330 16.55 -12.25 21.01
N PHE A 331 16.37 -11.92 19.73
CA PHE A 331 16.08 -10.54 19.27
C PHE A 331 14.70 -10.36 18.64
N PHE A 332 14.05 -11.46 18.26
CA PHE A 332 12.73 -11.41 17.61
C PHE A 332 11.64 -11.85 18.58
N TYR A 333 10.51 -11.16 18.54
CA TYR A 333 9.30 -11.52 19.25
C TYR A 333 8.09 -11.44 18.33
N VAL A 334 6.97 -12.04 18.74
CA VAL A 334 5.73 -12.07 17.96
C VAL A 334 4.54 -11.78 18.85
N SER A 335 3.52 -11.12 18.31
CA SER A 335 2.28 -10.83 19.05
C SER A 335 1.51 -12.09 19.46
N GLN A 336 1.70 -13.18 18.72
CA GLN A 336 1.15 -14.50 19.02
C GLN A 336 1.98 -15.59 18.34
N ASN A 337 2.09 -16.75 18.97
CA ASN A 337 2.84 -17.90 18.46
C ASN A 337 1.95 -19.11 18.11
N THR A 338 0.64 -18.98 18.29
CA THR A 338 -0.36 -19.96 17.87
C THR A 338 -1.51 -19.26 17.21
N PHE A 339 -2.05 -19.86 16.16
CA PHE A 339 -3.21 -19.36 15.43
C PHE A 339 -4.24 -20.46 15.34
N THR A 340 -5.52 -20.12 15.44
CA THR A 340 -6.57 -21.07 15.09
C THR A 340 -6.67 -21.22 13.58
N ALA A 341 -7.08 -22.39 13.12
CA ALA A 341 -7.35 -22.63 11.70
C ALA A 341 -8.32 -21.58 11.11
N SER A 342 -9.34 -21.18 11.88
CA SER A 342 -10.34 -20.19 11.44
C SER A 342 -9.74 -18.80 11.23
N GLU A 343 -8.82 -18.35 12.09
CA GLU A 343 -8.15 -17.05 11.95
C GLU A 343 -7.27 -17.03 10.71
N VAL A 344 -6.47 -18.09 10.50
CA VAL A 344 -5.58 -18.19 9.35
C VAL A 344 -6.38 -18.30 8.03
N ASN A 345 -7.45 -19.10 8.02
CA ASN A 345 -8.32 -19.23 6.84
C ASN A 345 -9.07 -17.93 6.50
N SER A 346 -9.40 -17.10 7.50
CA SER A 346 -10.06 -15.81 7.28
C SER A 346 -9.08 -14.67 6.96
N GLY A 347 -7.78 -14.90 7.13
CA GLY A 347 -6.76 -13.86 7.18
C GLY A 347 -6.71 -13.20 8.56
N THR A 348 -5.52 -13.15 9.14
CA THR A 348 -5.26 -12.52 10.44
C THR A 348 -3.92 -11.80 10.41
N SER A 349 -3.68 -10.94 11.40
CA SER A 349 -2.43 -10.21 11.49
C SER A 349 -1.45 -10.87 12.47
N LEU A 350 -0.18 -10.90 12.10
CA LEU A 350 0.94 -11.22 12.96
C LEU A 350 1.85 -10.00 13.01
N THR A 351 2.04 -9.44 14.20
CA THR A 351 3.08 -8.42 14.41
C THR A 351 4.36 -9.14 14.77
N ILE A 352 5.39 -8.93 13.95
CA ILE A 352 6.75 -9.38 14.21
C ILE A 352 7.47 -8.19 14.80
N GLY A 353 7.95 -8.39 16.02
CA GLY A 353 8.78 -7.46 16.73
C GLY A 353 10.25 -7.84 16.60
N PHE A 354 11.11 -6.85 16.53
CA PHE A 354 12.54 -7.01 16.60
C PHE A 354 13.13 -5.97 17.54
N ALA A 355 14.05 -6.39 18.39
CA ALA A 355 14.79 -5.54 19.30
C ALA A 355 16.17 -6.18 19.54
N THR A 356 17.21 -5.38 19.40
CA THR A 356 18.58 -5.79 19.72
C THR A 356 19.34 -4.58 20.21
N ASP A 357 20.31 -4.79 21.09
CA ASP A 357 21.23 -3.73 21.51
C ASP A 357 22.51 -3.71 20.65
N ASP A 358 22.64 -4.64 19.70
CA ASP A 358 23.83 -4.84 18.88
C ASP A 358 23.56 -4.45 17.41
N GLU A 359 24.52 -3.81 16.76
CA GLU A 359 24.43 -3.47 15.34
C GLU A 359 24.59 -4.71 14.46
N GLY A 360 23.89 -4.72 13.33
CA GLY A 360 24.07 -5.77 12.35
C GLY A 360 22.85 -6.00 11.49
N THR A 361 23.02 -6.89 10.51
CA THR A 361 21.87 -7.45 9.81
C THR A 361 21.46 -8.71 10.53
N TYR A 362 20.27 -8.66 11.11
CA TYR A 362 19.66 -9.78 11.80
C TYR A 362 18.71 -10.44 10.83
N SER A 363 18.76 -11.76 10.84
CA SER A 363 17.84 -12.57 10.07
C SER A 363 17.32 -13.68 10.92
N ASN A 364 16.03 -13.96 10.80
CA ASN A 364 15.43 -15.07 11.50
C ASN A 364 14.54 -15.84 10.55
N LEU A 365 14.69 -17.17 10.54
CA LEU A 365 13.80 -18.05 9.83
C LEU A 365 12.60 -18.34 10.72
N ILE A 366 11.47 -17.72 10.39
CA ILE A 366 10.20 -17.99 11.06
C ILE A 366 9.49 -19.09 10.29
N THR A 367 9.12 -20.16 10.99
CA THR A 367 8.35 -21.27 10.45
C THR A 367 6.97 -21.30 11.10
N LEU A 368 5.94 -21.10 10.27
CA LEU A 368 4.56 -21.37 10.64
C LEU A 368 4.22 -22.78 10.20
N SER A 369 3.84 -23.66 11.13
CA SER A 369 3.56 -25.05 10.81
C SER A 369 2.52 -25.73 11.70
N ASN A 370 1.94 -26.80 11.19
CA ASN A 370 1.18 -27.81 11.91
C ASN A 370 1.57 -29.20 11.36
N GLU A 371 0.79 -30.25 11.65
CA GLU A 371 1.04 -31.59 11.11
C GLU A 371 0.80 -31.70 9.58
N GLU A 372 0.09 -30.73 9.00
CA GLU A 372 -0.38 -30.73 7.61
C GLU A 372 0.51 -29.89 6.69
N VAL A 373 1.06 -28.77 7.19
CA VAL A 373 1.86 -27.80 6.44
C VAL A 373 2.93 -27.09 7.24
N ALA A 374 3.92 -26.61 6.50
CA ALA A 374 4.86 -25.61 6.96
C ALA A 374 5.09 -24.56 5.85
N THR A 375 5.21 -23.29 6.25
CA THR A 375 5.88 -22.25 5.46
C THR A 375 6.98 -21.67 6.31
N SER A 376 8.13 -21.43 5.71
CA SER A 376 9.22 -20.72 6.34
C SER A 376 9.51 -19.45 5.56
N PHE A 377 9.71 -18.35 6.26
CA PHE A 377 10.06 -17.07 5.66
C PHE A 377 11.16 -16.43 6.50
N THR A 378 12.03 -15.69 5.83
CA THR A 378 13.12 -14.99 6.51
C THR A 378 12.69 -13.57 6.79
N VAL A 379 12.75 -13.17 8.03
CA VAL A 379 12.62 -11.76 8.40
C VAL A 379 14.03 -11.20 8.45
N THR A 380 14.27 -10.11 7.73
CA THR A 380 15.51 -9.35 7.83
C THR A 380 15.22 -8.01 8.45
N VAL A 381 16.05 -7.64 9.40
CA VAL A 381 16.09 -6.29 9.95
C VAL A 381 17.53 -5.87 9.96
N THR A 382 17.83 -4.71 9.42
CA THR A 382 19.12 -4.11 9.67
C THR A 382 18.98 -3.28 10.93
N ALA A 383 19.50 -3.82 12.03
CA ALA A 383 19.74 -3.03 13.21
C ALA A 383 20.92 -2.12 12.89
N ILE A 384 20.58 -0.92 12.47
CA ILE A 384 21.56 0.09 12.19
C ILE A 384 21.92 0.75 13.52
N PRO A 385 23.15 1.27 13.64
CA PRO A 385 23.35 2.37 14.56
C PRO A 385 22.26 3.37 14.23
N GLU A 386 21.70 3.99 15.26
CA GLU A 386 20.54 4.85 15.16
C GLU A 386 20.63 5.64 13.76
N GLY A 387 19.58 5.55 12.86
CA GLY A 387 19.00 6.15 11.56
C GLY A 387 19.53 6.32 10.07
N GLY A 388 19.01 7.23 9.20
CA GLY A 388 19.13 7.39 7.69
C GLY A 388 18.14 6.58 6.75
N GLY A 389 17.48 7.06 5.63
CA GLY A 389 16.01 6.88 5.19
C GLY A 389 15.42 7.26 3.78
N PRO A 390 14.07 7.15 3.41
CA PRO A 390 13.12 8.22 2.86
C PRO A 390 11.58 8.39 3.21
N THR A 391 11.10 9.65 3.41
CA THR A 391 9.72 10.27 3.56
C THR A 391 8.54 9.50 4.26
N PRO A 392 8.30 9.70 5.58
CA PRO A 392 7.31 9.04 6.42
C PRO A 392 5.99 9.81 6.61
N PRO A 393 5.07 9.19 7.38
CA PRO A 393 4.04 9.78 8.20
C PRO A 393 3.94 11.30 8.37
N PRO A 394 2.90 12.07 7.96
CA PRO A 394 2.74 13.41 8.50
C PRO A 394 2.78 13.39 10.04
N VAL A 395 3.66 14.17 10.65
CA VAL A 395 3.84 14.16 12.11
C VAL A 395 2.87 15.17 12.72
N VAL A 396 1.94 14.69 13.56
CA VAL A 396 1.00 15.55 14.29
C VAL A 396 1.71 16.13 15.50
N VAL A 397 1.92 17.44 15.52
CA VAL A 397 2.67 18.07 16.60
C VAL A 397 1.74 18.46 17.74
N GLY A 398 1.92 17.80 18.90
CA GLY A 398 1.38 18.22 20.18
C GLY A 398 2.31 19.17 20.95
N ASP A 399 3.62 18.86 20.99
CA ASP A 399 4.74 19.57 21.64
C ASP A 399 5.98 19.62 20.70
N SER A 400 7.03 20.41 20.98
CA SER A 400 8.23 20.54 20.13
C SER A 400 8.94 19.21 19.80
N ILE A 401 9.42 19.05 18.57
CA ILE A 401 10.05 17.84 18.05
C ILE A 401 11.48 18.15 17.62
N MET A 402 12.45 17.32 18.03
CA MET A 402 13.88 17.55 17.80
C MET A 402 14.51 16.42 16.99
N GLU A 403 15.29 16.80 15.98
CA GLU A 403 16.16 15.96 15.17
C GLU A 403 17.62 16.20 15.56
N ASP A 404 18.25 15.23 16.21
CA ASP A 404 19.64 15.30 16.65
C ASP A 404 20.58 14.44 15.79
N TRP A 405 20.08 13.71 14.79
CA TRP A 405 20.87 12.80 13.94
C TRP A 405 21.62 11.70 14.67
N GLU A 406 21.47 11.60 15.99
CA GLU A 406 22.15 10.61 16.82
C GLU A 406 21.69 9.22 16.46
N GLY A 407 20.48 9.19 15.90
CA GLY A 407 20.09 8.17 15.01
C GLY A 407 20.14 8.53 13.56
N CYS A 408 21.32 8.70 12.98
CA CYS A 408 21.55 8.40 11.58
C CYS A 408 22.77 7.49 11.24
N ASN A 409 22.58 6.61 10.26
CA ASN A 409 23.57 5.86 9.50
C ASN A 409 24.61 6.86 9.03
N THR A 410 25.87 6.51 9.20
CA THR A 410 26.97 7.42 8.92
C THR A 410 27.58 7.17 7.55
N GLY A 411 28.07 8.22 6.91
CA GLY A 411 28.87 8.13 5.68
C GLY A 411 28.19 8.69 4.43
N GLY A 412 28.97 8.79 3.34
CA GLY A 412 28.54 9.25 2.02
C GLY A 412 28.09 10.72 1.95
N TYR A 413 28.41 11.42 0.85
CA TYR A 413 27.59 12.59 0.48
C TYR A 413 26.44 12.06 -0.36
N TRP A 414 25.23 12.19 0.14
CA TRP A 414 24.03 11.63 -0.44
C TRP A 414 23.24 12.68 -1.22
N THR A 415 22.54 12.19 -2.24
CA THR A 415 21.46 12.87 -2.97
C THR A 415 20.25 11.95 -2.97
N ASP A 416 19.89 11.50 -1.77
CA ASP A 416 18.84 10.56 -1.47
C ASP A 416 18.27 10.97 -0.12
N VAL A 417 17.22 10.32 0.32
CA VAL A 417 16.58 10.70 1.57
C VAL A 417 17.29 10.04 2.75
N VAL A 418 17.00 10.51 3.97
CA VAL A 418 17.62 10.16 5.25
C VAL A 418 16.50 10.07 6.32
N VAL A 419 16.43 9.03 7.18
CA VAL A 419 15.48 8.78 8.29
C VAL A 419 16.19 9.31 9.49
N GLY A 420 16.00 10.60 9.77
CA GLY A 420 16.35 11.12 11.07
C GLY A 420 15.50 10.49 12.17
N ASN A 421 15.88 10.75 13.42
CA ASN A 421 15.16 10.25 14.59
C ASN A 421 13.76 10.84 14.69
N ALA A 422 13.60 12.08 14.24
CA ALA A 422 12.35 12.82 14.30
C ALA A 422 11.68 12.99 12.95
N PHE A 423 12.46 13.23 11.89
CA PHE A 423 11.91 13.43 10.54
C PHE A 423 12.70 12.67 9.48
N MET A 424 12.09 12.40 8.32
CA MET A 424 12.89 12.15 7.13
C MET A 424 13.29 13.43 6.42
N TRP A 425 14.46 13.38 5.81
CA TRP A 425 15.14 14.50 5.18
C TRP A 425 15.71 14.12 3.83
N GLU A 426 15.40 14.87 2.78
CA GLU A 426 16.10 14.78 1.51
C GLU A 426 17.44 15.49 1.62
N PHE A 427 18.53 14.74 1.47
CA PHE A 427 19.88 15.29 1.50
C PHE A 427 20.31 15.64 0.07
N THR A 428 21.03 16.75 -0.08
CA THR A 428 21.71 17.11 -1.33
C THR A 428 23.14 17.51 -1.02
N ASP A 429 24.11 16.70 -1.45
CA ASP A 429 25.53 16.90 -1.13
C ASP A 429 25.75 17.12 0.38
N ALA A 430 25.09 16.28 1.18
CA ALA A 430 25.17 16.26 2.65
C ALA A 430 25.23 14.80 3.13
N GLY A 431 25.59 14.59 4.39
CA GLY A 431 25.61 13.26 5.00
C GLY A 431 25.84 13.37 6.50
N ILE A 432 25.85 12.24 7.21
CA ILE A 432 25.99 12.21 8.67
C ILE A 432 27.35 11.64 9.07
N TRP A 433 28.04 12.28 10.02
CA TRP A 433 29.35 11.86 10.52
C TRP A 433 29.55 12.24 11.98
N GLY A 434 30.42 11.53 12.69
CA GLY A 434 30.92 11.94 14.01
C GLY A 434 31.97 13.06 13.96
N ASP A 435 31.71 14.11 13.19
CA ASP A 435 32.63 15.22 12.98
C ASP A 435 32.69 16.18 14.20
N PRO A 436 33.82 16.83 14.49
CA PRO A 436 33.95 17.71 15.65
C PRO A 436 33.04 18.94 15.54
N LEU A 437 32.77 19.61 16.67
CA LEU A 437 31.84 20.75 16.78
C LEU A 437 30.40 20.30 16.49
N ARG A 438 29.88 19.52 17.45
CA ARG A 438 28.55 18.94 17.48
C ARG A 438 28.14 18.72 18.93
N HIS A 439 26.87 18.46 19.18
CA HIS A 439 26.41 17.77 20.36
C HIS A 439 26.30 16.28 20.05
N GLY A 440 26.14 15.47 21.09
CA GLY A 440 26.10 14.02 20.94
C GLY A 440 27.31 13.43 20.19
N GLU A 441 27.03 12.38 19.41
CA GLU A 441 28.00 11.55 18.73
C GLU A 441 27.98 11.73 17.22
N LEU A 442 26.91 12.26 16.63
CA LEU A 442 26.73 12.43 15.19
C LEU A 442 26.34 13.86 14.83
N VAL A 443 26.59 14.24 13.59
CA VAL A 443 26.22 15.57 13.08
C VAL A 443 26.01 15.50 11.57
N CYS A 444 25.05 16.28 11.08
CA CYS A 444 24.90 16.46 9.65
C CYS A 444 26.00 17.36 9.10
N ARG A 445 26.83 16.86 8.19
CA ARG A 445 27.83 17.65 7.48
C ARG A 445 27.43 17.88 6.04
N PHE A 446 27.38 19.15 5.65
CA PHE A 446 27.24 19.56 4.27
C PHE A 446 28.56 19.46 3.52
N GLY A 447 28.46 19.22 2.22
CA GLY A 447 29.57 19.27 1.28
C GLY A 447 30.09 20.68 1.03
N LYS A 448 30.95 20.81 0.02
CA LYS A 448 31.55 22.11 -0.35
C LYS A 448 30.72 22.86 -1.39
N SER A 449 29.60 22.30 -1.83
CA SER A 449 28.76 22.96 -2.82
C SER A 449 28.05 24.16 -2.21
N ASN A 450 27.79 25.18 -3.03
CA ASN A 450 26.96 26.32 -2.67
C ASN A 450 25.46 26.04 -2.89
N CYS A 451 25.11 24.76 -2.95
CA CYS A 451 23.75 24.24 -2.95
C CYS A 451 23.64 22.97 -2.08
N SER A 452 24.63 22.69 -1.23
CA SER A 452 24.50 21.60 -0.25
C SER A 452 23.32 21.91 0.67
N ALA A 453 22.45 20.94 0.91
CA ALA A 453 21.20 21.17 1.61
C ALA A 453 20.69 19.92 2.32
N ILE A 454 19.86 20.14 3.32
CA ILE A 454 18.90 19.16 3.85
C ILE A 454 17.52 19.78 3.80
N GLU A 455 16.55 18.99 3.38
CA GLU A 455 15.16 19.40 3.19
C GLU A 455 14.26 18.41 3.91
N MET A 456 13.33 18.86 4.76
CA MET A 456 12.37 17.96 5.37
C MET A 456 11.57 17.27 4.27
N ALA A 457 11.52 15.96 4.35
CA ALA A 457 10.84 15.08 3.43
C ALA A 457 9.38 14.83 3.90
N GLU A 458 9.04 15.28 5.11
CA GLU A 458 7.72 15.20 5.73
C GLU A 458 7.16 16.55 6.11
N ASP A 459 5.84 16.57 6.23
CA ASP A 459 5.12 17.68 6.80
C ASP A 459 4.97 17.54 8.31
N VAL A 460 5.21 18.65 8.99
CA VAL A 460 4.65 18.89 10.31
C VAL A 460 3.21 19.37 10.15
N GLU A 461 2.27 18.60 10.66
CA GLU A 461 0.84 18.92 10.59
C GLU A 461 0.39 19.73 11.82
N GLY A 462 -0.42 20.76 11.57
CA GLY A 462 -1.00 21.61 12.63
C GLY A 462 -0.30 22.96 12.83
N GLY A 463 0.79 23.23 12.09
CA GLY A 463 1.55 24.48 12.13
C GLY A 463 2.73 24.47 13.10
N THR A 464 3.60 25.47 13.00
CA THR A 464 4.85 25.60 13.79
C THR A 464 5.07 27.03 14.28
N SER A 465 5.72 27.16 15.44
CA SER A 465 6.08 28.45 16.06
C SER A 465 7.55 28.84 15.86
N GLY A 466 8.38 27.95 15.30
CA GLY A 466 9.79 28.26 15.04
C GLY A 466 10.64 27.04 14.75
N ILE A 467 11.90 27.31 14.42
CA ILE A 467 12.97 26.32 14.26
C ILE A 467 14.24 26.79 14.99
N SER A 468 14.93 25.89 15.68
CA SER A 468 16.28 26.13 16.18
C SER A 468 17.24 25.01 15.79
N PHE A 469 18.55 25.29 15.81
CA PHE A 469 19.60 24.29 15.55
C PHE A 469 20.98 24.82 15.93
N TRP A 470 21.94 23.92 16.09
CA TRP A 470 23.36 24.24 16.25
C TRP A 470 24.14 24.11 14.95
N VAL A 471 25.16 24.94 14.76
CA VAL A 471 25.92 24.99 13.50
C VAL A 471 27.36 25.48 13.68
N ALA A 472 28.30 24.91 12.90
CA ALA A 472 29.70 25.34 12.81
C ALA A 472 30.30 25.01 11.44
N SER A 473 31.33 25.73 10.97
CA SER A 473 32.10 25.23 9.80
C SER A 473 32.93 24.00 10.17
N TYR A 474 32.99 23.02 9.27
CA TYR A 474 33.66 21.75 9.52
C TYR A 474 35.17 21.90 9.75
N GLY A 475 35.64 21.47 10.92
CA GLY A 475 37.05 21.40 11.27
C GLY A 475 37.76 22.75 11.11
N ASN A 476 38.60 22.87 10.07
CA ASN A 476 39.38 24.08 9.79
C ASN A 476 38.92 24.83 8.52
N ASP A 477 37.82 24.40 7.90
CA ASP A 477 37.25 25.03 6.73
C ASP A 477 36.80 26.48 7.05
N SER A 478 36.76 27.35 6.04
CA SER A 478 36.35 28.75 6.21
C SER A 478 34.86 28.88 6.51
N ASN A 479 34.45 30.02 7.07
CA ASN A 479 33.04 30.36 7.29
C ASN A 479 32.19 30.08 6.05
N ALA A 480 30.94 29.72 6.30
CA ALA A 480 29.95 29.42 5.27
C ALA A 480 28.62 30.08 5.62
N ASN A 481 27.86 30.47 4.61
CA ASN A 481 26.55 31.08 4.80
C ASN A 481 25.47 30.07 4.47
N LEU A 482 24.47 30.01 5.34
CA LEU A 482 23.29 29.17 5.19
C LEU A 482 22.04 30.06 5.10
N ARG A 483 21.08 29.59 4.32
CA ARG A 483 19.73 30.15 4.24
C ARG A 483 18.74 29.10 4.71
N ILE A 484 17.79 29.52 5.53
CA ILE A 484 16.74 28.68 6.07
C ILE A 484 15.46 29.08 5.35
N ASP A 485 14.85 28.12 4.67
CA ASP A 485 13.59 28.31 3.98
C ASP A 485 12.51 27.42 4.62
N PHE A 486 11.25 27.81 4.47
CA PHE A 486 10.08 26.99 4.81
C PHE A 486 9.17 26.79 3.59
N SER A 487 8.35 25.74 3.64
CA SER A 487 7.29 25.44 2.68
C SER A 487 5.99 25.16 3.42
N THR A 488 4.87 25.62 2.87
CA THR A 488 3.51 25.33 3.36
C THR A 488 2.66 24.61 2.30
N ASP A 489 3.32 24.06 1.28
CA ASP A 489 2.71 23.39 0.13
C ASP A 489 3.41 22.06 -0.18
N HIS A 490 3.81 21.37 0.89
CA HIS A 490 4.45 20.04 0.84
C HIS A 490 5.77 20.02 0.07
N GLY A 491 6.57 21.09 0.17
CA GLY A 491 7.88 21.22 -0.49
C GLY A 491 7.82 21.68 -1.95
N ALA A 492 6.64 21.98 -2.50
CA ALA A 492 6.50 22.41 -3.90
C ALA A 492 7.07 23.82 -4.14
N SER A 493 6.99 24.72 -3.16
CA SER A 493 7.63 26.03 -3.17
C SER A 493 8.20 26.41 -1.80
N TRP A 494 9.22 27.28 -1.81
CA TRP A 494 10.04 27.59 -0.64
C TRP A 494 10.21 29.10 -0.45
N THR A 495 9.99 29.58 0.77
CA THR A 495 10.13 30.98 1.18
C THR A 495 11.22 31.11 2.24
N THR A 496 12.10 32.10 2.11
CA THR A 496 13.19 32.32 3.06
C THR A 496 12.69 32.86 4.39
N LEU A 497 13.06 32.17 5.48
CA LEU A 497 12.82 32.60 6.86
C LEU A 497 13.98 33.45 7.39
N GLY A 498 15.23 33.11 7.04
CA GLY A 498 16.40 33.87 7.47
C GLY A 498 17.71 33.35 6.90
N ASP A 499 18.76 34.16 7.04
CA ASP A 499 20.13 33.81 6.66
C ASP A 499 21.05 33.87 7.89
N ILE A 500 21.97 32.92 7.98
CA ILE A 500 22.98 32.86 9.05
C ILE A 500 24.38 32.56 8.49
N THR A 501 25.40 32.73 9.32
CA THR A 501 26.77 32.35 9.00
C THR A 501 27.27 31.32 9.99
N ALA A 502 27.65 30.14 9.49
CA ALA A 502 28.41 29.16 10.23
C ALA A 502 29.86 29.65 10.39
N ILE A 503 30.32 29.78 11.62
CA ILE A 503 31.66 30.30 11.93
C ILE A 503 32.65 29.15 12.13
N LYS A 504 33.87 29.32 11.60
CA LYS A 504 34.97 28.38 11.80
C LYS A 504 35.30 28.21 13.27
N GLY A 505 35.31 26.95 13.73
CA GLY A 505 35.82 26.56 15.04
C GLY A 505 34.89 26.83 16.21
N ILE A 506 33.67 27.32 15.97
CA ILE A 506 32.69 27.69 17.01
C ILE A 506 31.36 27.03 16.67
N LEU A 507 30.86 26.20 17.57
CA LEU A 507 29.49 25.69 17.53
C LEU A 507 28.55 26.76 18.08
N GLN A 508 27.56 27.16 17.29
CA GLN A 508 26.64 28.25 17.59
C GLN A 508 25.19 27.77 17.54
N HIS A 509 24.36 28.19 18.49
CA HIS A 509 22.92 27.95 18.45
C HIS A 509 22.22 29.10 17.73
N TYR A 510 21.31 28.78 16.83
CA TYR A 510 20.42 29.74 16.20
C TYR A 510 18.97 29.32 16.40
N THR A 511 18.11 30.32 16.59
CA THR A 511 16.65 30.18 16.68
C THR A 511 16.03 31.19 15.73
N LEU A 512 15.03 30.75 14.96
CA LEU A 512 14.26 31.56 14.03
C LEU A 512 12.77 31.30 14.30
N ASP A 513 12.09 32.33 14.79
CA ASP A 513 10.68 32.25 15.17
C ASP A 513 9.75 32.44 13.97
N THR A 514 8.56 31.84 14.02
CA THR A 514 7.51 31.98 13.00
C THR A 514 6.11 31.70 13.58
N ASP A 515 5.04 31.87 12.82
CA ASP A 515 3.68 31.37 13.17
C ASP A 515 3.02 30.83 11.91
N LEU A 516 3.52 29.69 11.46
CA LEU A 516 3.01 29.03 10.26
C LEU A 516 1.86 28.11 10.63
N THR A 517 0.81 28.11 9.81
CA THR A 517 -0.37 27.28 10.03
C THR A 517 -0.51 26.22 8.93
N GLY A 518 -1.02 25.03 9.27
CA GLY A 518 -1.21 23.94 8.32
C GLY A 518 0.02 23.03 8.24
N ALA A 519 0.17 22.29 7.14
CA ALA A 519 1.33 21.45 6.88
C ALA A 519 2.57 22.32 6.60
N VAL A 520 3.67 22.09 7.32
CA VAL A 520 4.90 22.90 7.20
C VAL A 520 6.14 22.01 7.04
N ARG A 521 7.07 22.43 6.17
CA ARG A 521 8.41 21.85 6.04
C ARG A 521 9.48 22.92 6.16
N PHE A 522 10.67 22.53 6.62
CA PHE A 522 11.86 23.38 6.62
C PHE A 522 12.96 22.79 5.76
N ARG A 523 13.83 23.65 5.25
CA ARG A 523 15.11 23.24 4.67
C ARG A 523 16.20 24.22 5.03
N ILE A 524 17.42 23.71 5.12
CA ILE A 524 18.62 24.50 5.37
C ILE A 524 19.54 24.32 4.17
N VAL A 525 19.91 25.43 3.52
CA VAL A 525 20.65 25.44 2.25
C VAL A 525 21.91 26.27 2.39
N GLN A 526 23.07 25.69 2.13
CA GLN A 526 24.31 26.42 2.04
C GLN A 526 24.34 27.24 0.76
N THR A 527 24.54 28.55 0.88
CA THR A 527 24.55 29.50 -0.25
C THR A 527 25.96 29.90 -0.67
N SER A 528 26.94 29.71 0.22
CA SER A 528 28.36 29.91 -0.04
C SER A 528 29.23 29.34 1.08
N GLY A 529 30.49 29.04 0.80
CA GLY A 529 31.46 28.61 1.81
C GLY A 529 32.04 27.23 1.53
N SER A 530 32.58 26.61 2.58
CA SER A 530 33.09 25.23 2.57
C SER A 530 32.16 24.34 3.41
N ARG A 531 32.61 23.19 3.90
CA ARG A 531 31.73 22.25 4.62
C ARG A 531 31.24 22.82 5.95
N VAL A 532 30.02 22.46 6.33
CA VAL A 532 29.34 22.93 7.56
C VAL A 532 28.77 21.73 8.29
N ASN A 533 28.82 21.77 9.62
CA ASN A 533 28.16 20.84 10.52
C ASN A 533 26.89 21.50 11.08
N ILE A 534 25.77 20.78 11.09
CA ILE A 534 24.44 21.21 11.57
C ILE A 534 23.88 20.12 12.48
N ASP A 535 23.30 20.53 13.61
CA ASP A 535 22.93 19.62 14.69
C ASP A 535 21.72 20.10 15.53
N ASP A 536 21.12 19.19 16.31
CA ASP A 536 19.94 19.37 17.17
C ASP A 536 18.86 20.32 16.59
N ILE A 537 18.32 19.98 15.41
CA ILE A 537 17.26 20.76 14.78
C ILE A 537 15.96 20.56 15.55
N THR A 538 15.45 21.61 16.20
CA THR A 538 14.16 21.56 16.91
C THR A 538 13.11 22.33 16.14
N ILE A 539 11.97 21.69 15.85
CA ILE A 539 10.75 22.32 15.33
C ILE A 539 9.76 22.49 16.47
N TYR A 540 9.39 23.73 16.77
CA TYR A 540 8.46 24.03 17.85
C TYR A 540 7.01 23.87 17.40
N GLY A 541 6.24 23.11 18.17
CA GLY A 541 4.81 22.94 17.95
C GLY A 541 4.03 24.21 18.20
N ARG A 542 2.87 24.36 17.56
CA ARG A 542 2.09 25.59 17.69
C ARG A 542 1.50 25.82 19.10
N ALA A 543 1.28 24.76 19.88
CA ALA A 543 0.79 24.86 21.27
C ALA A 543 1.92 25.11 22.28
N ASP A 544 3.14 24.67 21.96
CA ASP A 544 4.38 25.21 22.51
C ASP A 544 4.66 26.53 21.82
N VAL A 545 3.85 27.53 22.16
CA VAL A 545 4.28 28.89 21.88
C VAL A 545 5.43 29.14 22.85
N PRO A 546 6.70 29.28 22.43
CA PRO A 546 7.50 30.31 23.08
C PRO A 546 6.74 31.58 22.76
N GLN A 547 5.78 31.97 23.61
CA GLN A 547 4.86 33.08 23.37
C GLN A 547 5.67 34.23 22.74
N PRO A 548 5.56 34.51 21.43
CA PRO A 548 6.00 35.81 20.98
C PRO A 548 5.00 36.72 21.67
N VAL A 549 5.49 37.47 22.66
CA VAL A 549 4.70 38.55 23.26
C VAL A 549 4.19 39.37 22.09
N LEU A 550 2.89 39.27 21.77
CA LEU A 550 2.30 40.08 20.71
C LEU A 550 2.57 41.52 21.14
N LYS A 551 3.35 42.26 20.35
CA LYS A 551 3.71 43.63 20.69
C LYS A 551 2.41 44.43 20.77
N GLY A 552 2.03 44.82 22.00
CA GLY A 552 0.76 45.49 22.29
C GLY A 552 -0.32 44.63 22.96
N ASP A 553 -0.15 43.31 23.10
CA ASP A 553 -0.97 42.42 23.94
C ASP A 553 -0.48 42.53 25.39
N VAL A 554 -1.00 43.54 26.07
CA VAL A 554 -0.56 43.86 27.43
C VAL A 554 -1.22 42.92 28.42
N ASN A 555 -2.49 42.56 28.19
CA ASN A 555 -3.24 41.73 29.13
C ASN A 555 -2.89 40.22 29.02
N GLY A 556 -2.17 39.81 27.98
CA GLY A 556 -1.70 38.45 27.74
C GLY A 556 -2.80 37.48 27.31
N ASP A 557 -3.89 38.00 26.72
CA ASP A 557 -5.04 37.20 26.28
C ASP A 557 -4.91 36.66 24.85
N GLY A 558 -3.83 37.04 24.15
CA GLY A 558 -3.55 36.60 22.79
C GLY A 558 -4.20 37.45 21.71
N GLU A 559 -4.84 38.57 22.05
CA GLU A 559 -5.38 39.56 21.11
C GLU A 559 -4.79 40.96 21.38
N VAL A 560 -4.64 41.81 20.34
CA VAL A 560 -4.30 43.23 20.51
C VAL A 560 -5.55 44.05 20.21
N ASN A 561 -6.24 44.51 21.25
CA ASN A 561 -7.51 45.21 21.11
C ASN A 561 -7.70 46.29 22.19
N ILE A 562 -8.91 46.86 22.28
CA ILE A 562 -9.19 47.95 23.23
C ILE A 562 -9.04 47.53 24.71
N ALA A 563 -9.07 46.23 25.02
CA ALA A 563 -8.84 45.69 26.35
C ALA A 563 -7.39 45.90 26.81
N ASP A 564 -6.42 45.87 25.90
CA ASP A 564 -5.01 46.16 26.20
C ASP A 564 -4.80 47.62 26.53
N VAL A 565 -5.45 48.51 25.77
CA VAL A 565 -5.47 49.95 26.06
C VAL A 565 -6.03 50.23 27.46
N ASN A 566 -7.11 49.53 27.84
CA ASN A 566 -7.69 49.68 29.18
C ASN A 566 -6.76 49.14 30.28
N THR A 567 -6.05 48.05 30.00
CA THR A 567 -5.08 47.45 30.94
C THR A 567 -3.90 48.38 31.17
N LEU A 568 -3.33 48.94 30.11
CA LEU A 568 -2.32 50.01 30.18
C LEU A 568 -2.80 51.22 30.96
N LEU A 569 -4.01 51.72 30.66
CA LEU A 569 -4.54 52.90 31.33
C LEU A 569 -4.73 52.66 32.83
N ASN A 570 -5.15 51.45 33.23
CA ASN A 570 -5.27 51.08 34.63
C ASN A 570 -3.91 51.06 35.34
N ILE A 571 -2.86 50.52 34.69
CA ILE A 571 -1.49 50.53 35.23
C ILE A 571 -1.00 51.97 35.40
N ILE A 572 -1.16 52.82 34.39
CA ILE A 572 -0.75 54.23 34.40
C ILE A 572 -1.48 55.02 35.49
N LEU A 573 -2.75 54.69 35.76
CA LEU A 573 -3.55 55.34 36.80
C LEU A 573 -3.28 54.78 38.22
N GLY A 574 -2.28 53.90 38.38
CA GLY A 574 -1.82 53.38 39.67
C GLY A 574 -2.50 52.08 40.11
N GLY A 575 -3.11 51.35 39.19
CA GLY A 575 -3.59 49.98 39.42
C GLY A 575 -2.44 48.98 39.58
N GLU A 576 -2.68 47.92 40.35
CA GLU A 576 -1.70 46.84 40.51
C GLU A 576 -1.73 45.87 39.33
N ALA A 577 -0.55 45.46 38.84
CA ALA A 577 -0.36 44.44 37.82
C ALA A 577 0.78 43.50 38.20
N ASP A 578 0.76 42.26 37.70
CA ASP A 578 1.83 41.30 37.94
C ASP A 578 3.09 41.63 37.12
N ALA A 579 4.22 41.00 37.50
CA ALA A 579 5.51 41.28 36.88
C ALA A 579 5.56 40.96 35.37
N ALA A 580 4.79 39.96 34.92
CA ALA A 580 4.74 39.61 33.51
C ALA A 580 3.99 40.66 32.70
N THR A 581 2.87 41.16 33.24
CA THR A 581 2.07 42.25 32.66
C THR A 581 2.85 43.56 32.64
N MET A 582 3.63 43.86 33.68
CA MET A 582 4.50 45.05 33.71
C MET A 582 5.61 45.00 32.66
N VAL A 583 6.11 43.82 32.30
CA VAL A 583 7.10 43.65 31.22
C VAL A 583 6.45 43.85 29.84
N ARG A 584 5.19 43.42 29.65
CA ARG A 584 4.44 43.62 28.39
C ARG A 584 3.91 45.04 28.20
N ALA A 585 3.81 45.82 29.28
CA ALA A 585 3.24 47.16 29.26
C ALA A 585 4.17 48.24 28.64
N ASP A 586 5.47 47.99 28.52
CA ASP A 586 6.40 48.85 27.78
C ASP A 586 6.37 48.45 26.29
N VAL A 587 5.38 48.95 25.58
CA VAL A 587 5.07 48.53 24.21
C VAL A 587 5.98 49.23 23.21
N ASN A 588 6.49 50.42 23.52
CA ASN A 588 7.40 51.14 22.63
C ASN A 588 8.90 50.83 22.90
N GLU A 589 9.19 50.02 23.94
CA GLU A 589 10.52 49.58 24.39
C GLU A 589 11.43 50.72 24.87
N ASP A 590 10.85 51.78 25.44
CA ASP A 590 11.60 52.93 25.97
C ASP A 590 11.93 52.83 27.47
N SER A 591 11.55 51.71 28.11
CA SER A 591 11.70 51.42 29.54
C SER A 591 10.83 52.25 30.50
N GLU A 592 9.84 53.00 30.00
CA GLU A 592 8.89 53.76 30.80
C GLU A 592 7.42 53.48 30.41
N VAL A 593 6.64 52.81 31.27
CA VAL A 593 5.20 52.59 31.00
C VAL A 593 4.39 53.88 31.17
N ASN A 594 3.99 54.50 30.07
CA ASN A 594 3.28 55.77 30.05
C ASN A 594 2.29 55.91 28.86
N ILE A 595 1.79 57.13 28.62
CA ILE A 595 0.79 57.38 27.56
C ILE A 595 1.34 57.12 26.14
N ALA A 596 2.67 57.11 25.96
CA ALA A 596 3.31 56.77 24.71
C ALA A 596 3.06 55.30 24.32
N ASP A 597 3.05 54.39 25.29
CA ASP A 597 2.71 52.97 25.09
C ASP A 597 1.25 52.80 24.68
N VAL A 598 0.35 53.59 25.27
CA VAL A 598 -1.06 53.61 24.87
C VAL A 598 -1.22 54.02 23.41
N ASN A 599 -0.48 55.04 22.96
CA ASN A 599 -0.51 55.44 21.55
C ASN A 599 0.08 54.35 20.65
N ALA A 600 1.16 53.69 21.07
CA ALA A 600 1.75 52.58 20.32
C ALA A 600 0.76 51.42 20.13
N VAL A 601 0.01 51.04 21.17
CA VAL A 601 -1.06 50.02 21.05
C VAL A 601 -2.19 50.49 20.14
N ILE A 602 -2.63 51.74 20.24
CA ILE A 602 -3.68 52.29 19.37
C ILE A 602 -3.25 52.29 17.90
N ASP A 603 -2.01 52.67 17.60
CA ASP A 603 -1.48 52.66 16.23
C ASP A 603 -1.43 51.24 15.67
N ILE A 604 -1.08 50.24 16.49
CA ILE A 604 -1.11 48.82 16.11
C ILE A 604 -2.55 48.39 15.79
N ILE A 605 -3.52 48.71 16.65
CA ILE A 605 -4.94 48.39 16.43
C ILE A 605 -5.49 49.02 15.15
N LEU A 606 -5.13 50.28 14.86
CA LEU A 606 -5.63 51.01 13.69
C LEU A 606 -4.94 50.63 12.38
N SER A 607 -3.85 49.87 12.44
CA SER A 607 -3.08 49.43 11.27
C SER A 607 -3.57 48.12 10.63
N HIS A 608 -4.53 47.44 11.29
CA HIS A 608 -5.26 46.26 10.82
C HIS A 608 -6.72 46.61 10.51
#